data_AF-A0A1H1KQ36-F1
#
_entry.id   AF-A0A1H1KQ36-F1
#
_cell.length_a   1.000
_cell.length_b   1.000
_cell.length_c   1.000
_cell.angle_alpha   90.00
_cell.angle_beta   90.00
_cell.angle_gamma   90.00
#
_symmetry.space_group_name_H-M   'P 1'
#
loop_
_entity.id
_entity.type
_entity.pdbx_description
1 polymer ?
#
loop_
_entity_poly.entity_id
_entity_poly.type
_entity_poly.pdbx_seq_one_letter_code
_entity_poly.pdbx_strand_id
1 'polypeptide(L)' 'MAIHRLLEGKRFDPETVKAMIKAYNAVSRSLSLKEGSIGPVNNAIAKAILEIAAQGVVDPTELHDKAILKLELPPPA' A
#
# COMPACT_ATOMS: atom_id res chain seq x y z
N MET A 1 -0.94 12.17 -1.15
CA MET A 1 -1.04 10.75 -1.57
C MET A 1 -2.09 10.06 -0.71
N ALA A 2 -2.84 9.08 -1.25
CA ALA A 2 -3.87 8.37 -0.49
C ALA A 2 -3.31 7.70 0.78
N ILE A 3 -2.10 7.15 0.69
CA ILE A 3 -1.46 6.47 1.83
C ILE A 3 -1.12 7.43 2.98
N HIS A 4 -0.75 8.68 2.71
CA HIS A 4 -0.45 9.66 3.76
C HIS A 4 -1.68 9.93 4.65
N ARG A 5 -2.87 9.99 4.06
CA ARG A 5 -4.13 10.23 4.79
C ARG A 5 -4.52 9.05 5.67
N LEU A 6 -4.12 7.83 5.30
CA LEU A 6 -4.38 6.62 6.09
C LEU A 6 -3.32 6.38 7.17
N LEU A 7 -2.13 6.96 7.00
CA LEU A 7 -1.08 7.02 8.02
C LEU A 7 -1.36 8.13 9.05
N GLU A 8 -2.10 9.17 8.67
CA GLU A 8 -2.54 10.26 9.54
C GLU A 8 -3.39 9.71 10.69
N GLY A 9 -2.82 9.65 11.90
CA GLY A 9 -3.46 9.10 13.10
C GLY A 9 -2.92 7.73 13.55
N LYS A 10 -2.02 7.09 12.79
CA LYS A 10 -1.32 5.87 13.24
C LYS A 10 0.13 6.16 13.60
N ARG A 11 0.59 5.62 14.73
CA ARG A 11 2.00 5.64 15.11
C ARG A 11 2.72 4.50 14.40
N PHE A 12 3.24 4.78 13.23
CA PHE A 12 4.22 3.93 12.57
C PHE A 12 5.60 4.55 12.69
N ASP A 13 6.62 3.71 12.83
CA ASP A 13 8.00 4.16 12.76
C ASP A 13 8.30 4.80 11.41
N PRO A 14 9.17 5.83 11.38
CA PRO A 14 9.53 6.52 10.14
C PRO A 14 10.13 5.58 9.09
N GLU A 15 10.77 4.49 9.50
CA GLU A 15 11.28 3.45 8.60
C GLU A 15 10.14 2.67 7.95
N THR A 16 9.14 2.26 8.74
CA THR A 16 7.93 1.60 8.26
C THR A 16 7.15 2.50 7.29
N VAL A 17 7.00 3.78 7.60
CA VAL A 17 6.36 4.75 6.71
C VAL A 17 7.10 4.84 5.37
N LYS A 18 8.43 4.90 5.37
CA LYS A 18 9.24 4.88 4.14
C LYS A 18 9.04 3.59 3.34
N ALA A 19 8.99 2.43 4.01
CA ALA A 19 8.76 1.15 3.35
C ALA A 19 7.37 1.09 2.70
N MET A 20 6.34 1.55 3.40
CA MET A 20 4.95 1.60 2.90
C MET A 20 4.81 2.53 1.69
N ILE A 21 5.46 3.71 1.72
CA ILE A 21 5.46 4.65 0.58
C ILE A 21 6.17 4.03 -0.63
N LYS A 22 7.33 3.38 -0.42
CA LYS A 22 8.06 2.69 -1.50
C LYS A 22 7.21 1.57 -2.13
N ALA A 23 6.59 0.73 -1.30
CA ALA A 23 5.70 -0.34 -1.77
C ALA A 23 4.52 0.25 -2.55
N TYR A 24 3.88 1.31 -2.05
CA TYR A 24 2.75 1.95 -2.69
C TYR A 24 3.09 2.52 -4.07
N ASN A 25 4.24 3.19 -4.20
CA ASN A 25 4.70 3.72 -5.48
C ASN A 25 5.06 2.58 -6.46
N ALA A 26 5.69 1.51 -5.98
CA ALA A 26 6.00 0.34 -6.80
C ALA A 26 4.73 -0.34 -7.33
N VAL A 27 3.73 -0.59 -6.48
CA VAL A 27 2.44 -1.18 -6.88
C VAL A 27 1.69 -0.26 -7.85
N SER A 28 1.66 1.04 -7.57
CA SER A 28 1.03 2.03 -8.46
C SER A 28 1.69 2.04 -9.83
N ARG A 29 3.02 1.95 -9.89
CA ARG A 29 3.78 1.87 -11.14
C ARG A 29 3.48 0.58 -11.90
N SER A 30 3.42 -0.56 -11.22
CA SER A 30 3.07 -1.86 -11.83
C SER A 30 1.66 -1.84 -12.44
N LEU A 31 0.72 -1.17 -11.78
CA LEU A 31 -0.67 -1.02 -12.25
C LEU A 31 -0.85 0.17 -13.22
N SER A 32 0.23 0.84 -13.63
CA SER A 32 0.21 2.06 -14.46
C SER A 32 -0.73 3.15 -13.91
N LEU A 33 -0.91 3.20 -12.60
CA LEU A 33 -1.69 4.22 -11.92
C LEU A 33 -0.81 5.46 -11.72
N LYS A 34 -1.40 6.63 -12.01
CA LYS A 34 -0.71 7.90 -11.79
C LYS A 34 -0.42 8.07 -10.29
N GLU A 35 0.86 8.21 -9.95
CA GLU A 35 1.32 8.39 -8.56
C GLU A 35 0.56 9.55 -7.90
N GLY A 36 -0.03 9.28 -6.73
CA GLY A 36 -0.79 10.27 -5.98
C GLY A 36 -2.21 10.56 -6.49
N SER A 37 -2.70 9.82 -7.50
CA SER A 37 -4.10 9.92 -7.94
C SER A 37 -5.05 9.45 -6.83
N ILE A 38 -6.09 10.23 -6.56
CA ILE A 38 -7.08 9.95 -5.53
C ILE A 38 -8.23 9.21 -6.22
N GLY A 39 -8.13 7.88 -6.26
CA GLY A 39 -9.13 7.01 -6.89
C GLY A 39 -9.40 5.75 -6.07
N PRO A 40 -10.50 5.02 -6.36
CA PRO A 40 -10.88 3.81 -5.61
C PRO A 40 -9.78 2.76 -5.60
N VAL A 41 -9.07 2.58 -6.73
CA VAL A 41 -7.94 1.65 -6.84
C VAL A 41 -6.75 2.08 -5.96
N ASN A 42 -6.41 3.37 -5.96
CA ASN A 42 -5.35 3.90 -5.11
C ASN A 42 -5.67 3.75 -3.62
N ASN A 43 -6.94 3.92 -3.23
CA ASN A 43 -7.36 3.70 -1.86
C ASN A 43 -7.31 2.21 -1.49
N ALA A 44 -7.66 1.31 -2.40
CA ALA A 44 -7.55 -0.13 -2.20
C ALA A 44 -6.08 -0.57 -2.00
N ILE A 45 -5.15 -0.06 -2.83
CA ILE A 45 -3.70 -0.31 -2.68
C ILE A 45 -3.20 0.19 -1.33
N ALA A 46 -3.52 1.45 -0.99
CA ALA A 46 -3.07 2.03 0.26
C ALA A 46 -3.62 1.29 1.49
N LYS A 47 -4.89 0.86 1.44
CA LYS A 47 -5.50 0.03 2.49
C LYS A 47 -4.84 -1.34 2.59
N ALA A 48 -4.59 -2.02 1.47
CA ALA A 48 -3.94 -3.33 1.45
C ALA A 48 -2.54 -3.27 2.08
N ILE A 49 -1.71 -2.31 1.68
CA ILE A 49 -0.36 -2.10 2.24
C ILE A 49 -0.44 -1.83 3.75
N LEU A 50 -1.45 -1.07 4.18
CA LEU A 50 -1.61 -0.70 5.58
C LEU A 50 -2.12 -1.85 6.46
N GLU A 51 -2.94 -2.74 5.91
CA GLU A 51 -3.32 -4.00 6.56
C GLU A 51 -2.11 -4.94 6.68
N ILE A 52 -1.31 -5.08 5.63
CA ILE A 52 -0.11 -5.94 5.65
C ILE A 52 0.94 -5.39 6.64
N ALA A 53 1.14 -4.07 6.66
CA ALA A 53 2.02 -3.42 7.63
C ALA A 53 1.51 -3.53 9.07
N ALA A 54 0.19 -3.48 9.27
CA ALA A 54 -0.41 -3.71 10.59
C ALA A 54 -0.20 -5.15 11.11
N GLN A 55 0.09 -6.11 10.23
CA GLN A 55 0.45 -7.48 10.60
C GLN A 55 1.94 -7.63 11.00
N GLY A 56 2.72 -6.53 11.00
CA GLY A 56 4.14 -6.52 11.37
C GLY A 56 5.10 -6.66 10.20
N VAL A 57 4.61 -6.66 8.95
CA VAL A 57 5.45 -6.70 7.75
C VAL A 57 5.93 -5.28 7.43
N VAL A 58 7.22 -5.03 7.62
CA VAL A 58 7.85 -3.72 7.37
C VAL A 58 8.78 -3.73 6.16
N ASP A 59 8.93 -4.86 5.49
CA ASP A 59 9.75 -4.97 4.28
C ASP A 59 9.00 -4.42 3.05
N PRO A 60 9.58 -3.44 2.31
CA PRO A 60 8.91 -2.83 1.17
C PRO A 60 8.69 -3.80 0.00
N THR A 61 9.53 -4.83 -0.14
CA THR A 61 9.39 -5.85 -1.19
C THR A 61 8.26 -6.80 -0.84
N GLU A 62 8.19 -7.27 0.40
CA GLU A 62 7.06 -8.08 0.86
C GLU A 62 5.74 -7.32 0.82
N LEU A 63 5.73 -6.05 1.22
CA LEU A 63 4.54 -5.20 1.14
C LEU A 63 4.04 -5.05 -0.29
N HIS A 64 4.96 -4.89 -1.25
CA HIS A 64 4.62 -4.84 -2.67
C HIS A 64 4.03 -6.17 -3.15
N ASP A 65 4.73 -7.28 -2.92
CA ASP A 65 4.34 -8.61 -3.40
C ASP A 65 2.99 -9.04 -2.83
N LYS A 66 2.80 -8.90 -1.52
CA LYS A 66 1.53 -9.19 -0.85
C LYS A 66 0.41 -8.26 -1.29
N ALA A 67 0.69 -6.98 -1.55
CA ALA A 67 -0.32 -6.06 -2.05
C ALA A 67 -0.74 -6.43 -3.48
N ILE A 68 0.20 -6.75 -4.37
CA ILE A 68 -0.08 -7.22 -5.73
C ILE A 68 -0.90 -8.50 -5.69
N LEU A 69 -0.50 -9.52 -4.94
CA LEU A 69 -1.27 -10.76 -4.77
C LEU A 69 -2.71 -10.51 -4.28
N LYS A 70 -2.88 -9.57 -3.35
CA LYS A 70 -4.19 -9.19 -2.81
C LYS A 70 -5.06 -8.38 -3.77
N LEU A 71 -4.46 -7.70 -4.75
CA LEU A 71 -5.14 -6.91 -5.78
C LEU A 71 -5.40 -7.70 -7.08
N GLU A 72 -4.51 -8.64 -7.42
CA GLU A 72 -4.65 -9.53 -8.58
C GLU A 72 -5.66 -10.65 -8.34
N LEU A 73 -5.93 -11.02 -7.07
CA LEU A 73 -7.11 -11.82 -6.74
C LEU A 73 -8.33 -10.90 -6.63
N PRO A 74 -9.36 -11.03 -7.49
CA PRO A 74 -10.69 -10.57 -7.10
C PRO A 74 -11.12 -11.35 -5.85
N PRO A 75 -11.76 -10.73 -4.86
CA PRO A 75 -12.31 -11.47 -3.72
C PRO A 75 -13.26 -12.55 -4.25
N PRO A 76 -13.23 -13.78 -3.70
CA PRO A 76 -14.23 -14.78 -4.05
C PRO A 76 -15.62 -14.21 -3.73
N ALA A 77 -16.51 -14.34 -4.73
CA ALA A 77 -17.86 -13.79 -4.79
C ALA A 77 -18.76 -14.23 -3.62
#